data_AF-A0AB37HMK3-F1
#
_entry.id   AF-A0AB37HMK3-F1
#
_cell.length_a   1.000
_cell.length_b   1.000
_cell.length_c   1.000
_cell.angle_alpha   90.00
_cell.angle_beta   90.00
_cell.angle_gamma   90.00
#
_symmetry.space_group_name_H-M   'P 1'
#
loop_
_entity.id
_entity.type
_entity.pdbx_description
1 polymer ?
#
loop_
_entity_poly.entity_id
_entity_poly.type
_entity_poly.pdbx_seq_one_letter_code
_entity_poly.pdbx_strand_id
1 'polypeptide(L)' 'MKTIDQLHIKNDWTDIKKRITKVAMQLESDNQYTKDMAVKELVEAIKEMDKNEPQIKFVEDAPL' A
#
# COMPACT_ATOMS: atom_id res chain seq x y z
N MET A 1 -20.42 -1.28 -14.85
CA MET A 1 -19.02 -0.79 -14.87
C MET A 1 -18.32 -1.26 -13.61
N LYS A 2 -17.66 -2.43 -13.61
CA LYS A 2 -16.86 -2.94 -12.48
C LYS A 2 -15.39 -3.19 -12.85
N THR A 3 -15.09 -3.26 -14.14
CA THR A 3 -13.81 -3.76 -14.65
C THR A 3 -12.68 -2.72 -14.58
N ILE A 4 -12.98 -1.44 -14.81
CA ILE A 4 -11.99 -0.36 -14.78
C ILE A 4 -11.51 -0.11 -13.35
N ASP A 5 -12.43 0.01 -12.38
CA ASP A 5 -12.09 0.19 -10.97
C ASP A 5 -11.27 -0.98 -10.39
N GLN A 6 -11.60 -2.22 -10.77
CA GLN A 6 -10.82 -3.40 -10.36
C GLN A 6 -9.40 -3.41 -10.94
N LEU A 7 -9.22 -2.95 -12.18
CA LEU A 7 -7.91 -2.82 -12.81
C LEU A 7 -7.06 -1.75 -12.12
N HIS A 8 -7.65 -0.59 -11.78
CA HIS A 8 -6.96 0.47 -11.04
C HIS A 8 -6.51 0.00 -9.66
N ILE A 9 -7.42 -0.56 -8.87
CA ILE A 9 -7.10 -1.14 -7.55
C ILE A 9 -5.93 -2.14 -7.67
N LYS A 10 -6.00 -3.07 -8.64
CA LYS A 10 -4.95 -4.07 -8.83
C LYS A 10 -3.58 -3.44 -9.16
N ASN A 11 -3.56 -2.39 -9.96
CA ASN A 11 -2.33 -1.68 -10.32
C ASN A 11 -1.75 -0.94 -9.10
N ASP A 12 -2.58 -0.22 -8.36
CA ASP A 12 -2.17 0.54 -7.17
C ASP A 12 -1.55 -0.38 -6.10
N TRP A 13 -2.18 -1.53 -5.84
CA TRP A 13 -1.64 -2.53 -4.91
C TRP A 13 -0.36 -3.21 -5.42
N THR A 14 -0.20 -3.33 -6.74
CA THR A 14 1.02 -3.91 -7.33
C THR A 14 2.21 -2.98 -7.13
N ASP A 15 2.01 -1.68 -7.29
CA ASP A 15 3.09 -0.70 -7.15
C ASP A 15 3.47 -0.47 -5.68
N ILE A 16 2.50 -0.50 -4.76
CA ILE A 16 2.77 -0.56 -3.31
C ILE A 16 3.65 -1.77 -2.96
N LYS A 17 3.31 -2.97 -3.46
CA LYS A 17 4.11 -4.18 -3.19
C LYS A 17 5.55 -4.06 -3.67
N LYS A 18 5.76 -3.52 -4.88
CA LYS A 18 7.12 -3.29 -5.41
C LYS A 18 7.92 -2.34 -4.51
N ARG A 19 7.29 -1.26 -4.02
CA ARG A 19 7.95 -0.31 -3.11
C ARG A 19 8.35 -0.97 -1.79
N ILE A 20 7.48 -1.80 -1.21
CA ILE A 20 7.80 -2.55 0.02
C ILE A 20 8.96 -3.52 -0.20
N THR A 21 9.00 -4.23 -1.34
CA THR A 21 10.13 -5.11 -1.67
C THR A 21 11.44 -4.34 -1.79
N LYS A 22 11.43 -3.17 -2.45
CA LYS A 22 12.60 -2.29 -2.57
C LYS A 22 13.08 -1.81 -1.20
N VAL A 23 12.18 -1.40 -0.32
CA VAL A 23 12.49 -1.02 1.06
C VAL A 23 13.16 -2.16 1.82
N ALA A 24 12.65 -3.39 1.69
CA ALA A 24 13.24 -4.55 2.37
C ALA A 24 14.70 -4.76 1.95
N MET A 25 15.01 -4.68 0.65
CA MET A 25 16.39 -4.76 0.15
C MET A 25 17.27 -3.64 0.67
N GLN A 26 16.73 -2.43 0.82
CA GLN A 26 17.49 -1.28 1.34
C GLN A 26 17.78 -1.41 2.84
N LEU A 27 16.90 -2.03 3.62
CA LEU A 27 17.09 -2.27 5.05
C LEU A 27 18.22 -3.27 5.33
N GLU A 28 18.51 -4.16 4.38
CA GLU A 28 19.65 -5.09 4.45
C GLU A 28 21.00 -4.41 4.15
N SER A 29 21.01 -3.17 3.64
CA SER A 29 22.25 -2.43 3.36
C SER A 29 23.02 -2.10 4.63
N ASP A 30 24.36 -2.21 4.66
CA ASP A 30 25.17 -1.79 5.81
C ASP A 30 25.21 -0.25 6.02
N ASN A 31 24.69 0.52 5.08
CA ASN A 31 24.68 1.98 5.16
C ASN A 31 23.48 2.48 5.98
N GLN A 32 23.75 3.07 7.16
CA GLN A 32 22.72 3.63 8.04
C GLN A 32 21.83 4.67 7.36
N TYR A 33 22.39 5.55 6.51
CA TYR A 33 21.61 6.53 5.76
C TYR A 33 20.60 5.86 4.82
N THR A 34 21.01 4.76 4.16
CA THR A 34 20.11 3.98 3.30
C THR A 34 18.98 3.34 4.10
N LYS A 35 19.28 2.82 5.30
CA LYS A 35 18.24 2.28 6.21
C LYS A 35 17.26 3.35 6.66
N ASP A 36 17.74 4.51 7.08
CA ASP A 36 16.89 5.61 7.55
C ASP A 36 15.95 6.10 6.43
N MET A 37 16.45 6.17 5.19
CA MET A 37 15.64 6.47 4.02
C MET A 37 14.61 5.37 3.72
N ALA A 38 15.00 4.10 3.84
CA ALA A 38 14.10 2.97 3.63
C ALA A 38 12.95 2.95 4.65
N VAL A 39 13.21 3.27 5.92
CA VAL A 39 12.16 3.40 6.94
C VAL A 39 11.18 4.51 6.59
N LYS A 40 11.65 5.66 6.09
CA LYS A 40 10.76 6.74 5.64
C LYS A 40 9.89 6.31 4.45
N GLU A 41 10.48 5.68 3.43
CA GLU A 41 9.74 5.13 2.29
C GLU A 41 8.71 4.07 2.73
N LEU A 42 9.02 3.25 3.74
CA LEU A 42 8.09 2.27 4.30
C LEU A 42 6.86 2.93 4.92
N VAL A 43 7.09 3.95 5.75
CA VAL A 43 6.01 4.69 6.42
C VAL A 43 5.09 5.34 5.39
N GLU A 44 5.64 5.89 4.30
CA GLU A 44 4.85 6.45 3.21
C GLU A 44 4.03 5.38 2.48
N ALA A 45 4.63 4.22 2.18
CA ALA A 45 3.93 3.12 1.53
C ALA A 45 2.77 2.60 2.39
N ILE A 46 2.94 2.49 3.71
CA ILE A 46 1.87 2.08 4.64
C ILE A 46 0.74 3.11 4.66
N LYS A 47 1.05 4.42 4.73
CA LYS A 47 0.02 5.47 4.66
C LYS A 47 -0.78 5.44 3.36
N GLU A 48 -0.14 5.07 2.27
CA GLU A 48 -0.79 4.91 0.97
C GLU A 48 -1.67 3.65 0.93
N MET A 49 -1.24 2.55 1.57
CA MET A 49 -2.08 1.38 1.78
C MET A 49 -3.35 1.71 2.56
N ASP A 50 -3.23 2.41 3.70
CA ASP A 50 -4.37 2.76 4.55
C ASP A 50 -5.39 3.64 3.81
N LYS A 51 -4.92 4.53 2.93
CA LYS A 51 -5.79 5.37 2.09
C LYS A 51 -6.53 4.58 1.00
N ASN A 52 -5.86 3.58 0.44
CA ASN A 52 -6.37 2.77 -0.65
C ASN A 52 -7.04 1.47 -0.16
N GLU A 53 -7.09 1.26 1.16
CA GLU A 53 -7.76 0.11 1.75
C GLU A 53 -9.27 0.22 1.47
N PRO A 54 -9.87 -0.78 0.80
CA PRO A 54 -11.30 -0.75 0.53
C PRO A 54 -12.06 -0.79 1.86
N GLN A 55 -12.69 0.32 2.21
CA GLN A 55 -13.52 0.37 3.40
C GLN A 55 -14.71 -0.57 3.20
N ILE A 56 -14.76 -1.63 4.00
CA ILE A 56 -15.97 -2.44 4.14
C ILE A 56 -16.99 -1.56 4.85
N LYS A 57 -17.81 -0.84 4.08
CA LYS A 57 -19.04 -0.28 4.61
C LYS A 57 -19.95 -1.46 4.90
N PHE A 58 -20.07 -1.84 6.17
CA PHE A 58 -21.24 -2.59 6.60
C PHE A 58 -22.45 -1.74 6.18
N VAL A 59 -23.21 -2.25 5.21
CA VAL A 59 -24.48 -1.64 4.87
C VAL A 59 -25.36 -1.91 6.07
N GLU A 60 -25.48 -0.94 6.97
CA GLU A 60 -26.46 -0.99 8.05
C GLU A 60 -27.84 -1.17 7.41
N ASP A 61 -28.37 -2.37 7.64
CA ASP A 61 -29.75 -2.82 7.57
C ASP A 61 -30.61 -2.29 6.41
N ALA A 62 -30.86 -3.19 5.45
CA ALA A 62 -32.04 -3.11 4.61
C ALA A 62 -33.29 -3.11 5.52
N PRO A 63 -34.22 -2.15 5.39
CA PRO A 63 -35.46 -2.18 6.15
C PRO A 63 -36.28 -3.41 5.72
N LEU A 64 -36.69 -4.21 6.72
CA LEU A 64 -37.68 -5.27 6.57
C LEU A 64 -39.04 -4.72 6.14
#